data_AF-A0A356B307-F1
#
_entry.id   AF-A0A356B307-F1
#
_cell.length_a   1.000
_cell.length_b   1.000
_cell.length_c   1.000
_cell.angle_alpha   90.00
_cell.angle_beta   90.00
_cell.angle_gamma   90.00
#
_symmetry.space_group_name_H-M   'P 1'
#
loop_
_entity.id
_entity.type
_entity.pdbx_description
1 polymer ?
#
loop_
_entity_poly.entity_id
_entity_poly.type
_entity_poly.pdbx_seq_one_letter_code
_entity_poly.pdbx_strand_id
1 'polypeptide(L)'
;MKYAYTLNDYFIPENQGIGIDLGIKGFAVCSDGSIYKNIKKTATVKKLKKKFIRLQKQVSRKYEINKIEVKGKDGENRYKLIKTNNIRKLEYEIQAVRDRLNNIITKEDIYVSGIMKNKHLAKSIAQQIFYEFRRILRPIKPNGITLN
;
A
#
# COMPACT_ATOMS: atom_id res chain seq x y z
N MET A 1 34.20 -57.85 -4.38
CA MET A 1 32.93 -57.33 -4.95
C MET A 1 32.28 -56.44 -3.91
N LYS A 2 32.05 -55.17 -4.28
CA LYS A 2 31.37 -54.13 -3.50
C LYS A 2 29.90 -54.52 -3.27
N TYR A 3 29.30 -54.18 -2.13
CA TYR A 3 28.03 -53.43 -2.07
C TYR A 3 27.94 -52.69 -0.73
N ALA A 4 27.81 -51.36 -0.85
CA ALA A 4 27.66 -50.40 0.23
C ALA A 4 26.17 -50.31 0.60
N TYR A 5 25.85 -50.36 1.88
CA TYR A 5 24.50 -50.09 2.37
C TYR A 5 24.34 -48.57 2.56
N THR A 6 23.25 -48.08 2.00
CA THR A 6 22.91 -46.70 1.66
C THR A 6 22.58 -45.85 2.87
N LEU A 7 22.93 -44.56 2.77
CA LEU A 7 22.59 -43.49 3.71
C LEU A 7 21.09 -43.48 3.98
N ASN A 8 20.72 -43.50 5.26
CA ASN A 8 19.36 -43.38 5.74
C ASN A 8 18.65 -42.16 5.14
N ASP A 9 17.53 -42.44 4.47
CA ASP A 9 16.57 -41.45 4.00
C ASP A 9 16.04 -40.65 5.19
N TYR A 10 16.57 -39.44 5.36
CA TYR A 10 15.91 -38.42 6.17
C TYR A 10 14.62 -38.04 5.45
N PHE A 11 13.48 -38.49 5.97
CA PHE A 11 12.17 -37.96 5.61
C PHE A 11 12.10 -36.48 6.02
N ILE A 12 12.50 -35.60 5.11
CA ILE A 12 12.22 -34.18 5.19
C ILE A 12 10.77 -34.05 4.73
N PRO A 13 9.81 -33.67 5.59
CA PRO A 13 8.48 -33.34 5.09
C PRO A 13 8.69 -32.21 4.09
N GLU A 14 8.31 -32.44 2.83
CA GLU A 14 8.31 -31.41 1.80
C GLU A 14 7.39 -30.30 2.28
N ASN A 15 7.97 -29.33 3.00
CA ASN A 15 7.42 -28.00 3.11
C ASN A 15 7.49 -27.45 1.70
N GLN A 16 6.50 -27.82 0.88
CA GLN A 16 6.30 -27.34 -0.47
C GLN A 16 6.17 -25.82 -0.34
N GLY A 17 7.33 -25.15 -0.47
CA GLY A 17 7.44 -23.73 -0.20
C GLY A 17 6.58 -23.00 -1.20
N ILE A 18 5.60 -22.23 -0.71
CA ILE A 18 4.78 -21.40 -1.60
C ILE A 18 5.67 -20.26 -2.09
N GLY A 19 6.04 -20.24 -3.36
CA GLY A 19 6.74 -19.11 -3.97
C GLY A 19 5.78 -17.94 -4.12
N ILE A 20 6.21 -16.71 -3.77
CA ILE A 20 5.37 -15.51 -3.90
C ILE A 20 6.08 -14.48 -4.76
N ASP A 21 5.54 -14.20 -5.94
CA ASP A 21 6.01 -13.11 -6.79
C ASP A 21 5.28 -11.79 -6.44
N LEU A 22 6.03 -10.78 -6.00
CA LEU A 22 5.50 -9.46 -5.63
C LEU A 22 5.74 -8.47 -6.78
N GLY A 23 4.67 -8.08 -7.47
CA GLY A 23 4.75 -7.26 -8.67
C GLY A 23 4.24 -5.82 -8.52
N ILE A 24 4.60 -4.97 -9.47
CA ILE A 24 4.04 -3.60 -9.57
C ILE A 24 2.60 -3.63 -10.15
N LYS A 25 2.25 -4.69 -10.90
CA LYS A 25 0.94 -4.89 -11.56
C LYS A 25 -0.07 -5.70 -10.71
N GLY A 26 0.37 -6.67 -9.92
CA GLY A 26 -0.43 -7.47 -8.96
C GLY A 26 0.24 -7.51 -7.59
N PHE A 27 -0.52 -7.55 -6.48
CA PHE A 27 0.06 -7.45 -5.13
C PHE A 27 0.92 -8.67 -4.80
N ALA A 28 0.44 -9.89 -5.08
CA ALA A 28 1.19 -11.12 -4.93
C ALA A 28 0.61 -12.21 -5.85
N VAL A 29 1.44 -13.04 -6.47
CA VAL A 29 1.01 -14.29 -7.13
C VAL A 29 1.73 -15.44 -6.45
N CYS A 30 0.96 -16.42 -5.97
CA CYS A 30 1.48 -17.56 -5.25
C CYS A 30 1.60 -18.79 -6.18
N SER A 31 2.57 -19.66 -5.90
CA SER A 31 2.81 -20.89 -6.68
C SER A 31 1.68 -21.92 -6.59
N ASP A 32 0.73 -21.74 -5.68
CA ASP A 32 -0.53 -22.50 -5.56
C ASP A 32 -1.64 -21.98 -6.51
N GLY A 33 -1.34 -20.96 -7.32
CA GLY A 33 -2.29 -20.30 -8.23
C GLY A 33 -3.07 -19.13 -7.61
N SER A 34 -2.88 -18.83 -6.32
CA SER A 34 -3.55 -17.72 -5.65
C SER A 34 -3.05 -16.36 -6.14
N ILE A 35 -3.95 -15.51 -6.64
CA ILE A 35 -3.62 -14.15 -7.13
C ILE A 35 -4.21 -13.09 -6.20
N TYR A 36 -3.33 -12.32 -5.56
CA TYR A 36 -3.68 -11.18 -4.73
C TYR A 36 -3.58 -9.89 -5.54
N LYS A 37 -4.69 -9.18 -5.69
CA LYS A 37 -4.76 -7.92 -6.46
C LYS A 37 -4.26 -6.74 -5.64
N ASN A 38 -3.64 -5.76 -6.31
CA ASN A 38 -3.28 -4.49 -5.70
C ASN A 38 -4.53 -3.61 -5.51
N ILE A 39 -5.15 -3.71 -4.34
CA ILE A 39 -6.41 -3.01 -4.01
C ILE A 39 -6.23 -1.48 -4.06
N LYS A 40 -5.05 -0.95 -3.69
CA LYS A 40 -4.67 0.48 -3.83
C LYS A 40 -4.78 1.00 -5.27
N LYS A 41 -4.69 0.14 -6.28
CA LYS A 41 -4.83 0.49 -7.72
C LYS A 41 -6.22 0.24 -8.30
N THR A 42 -7.18 -0.22 -7.51
CA THR A 42 -8.56 -0.46 -7.98
C THR A 42 -9.21 0.83 -8.50
N ALA A 43 -10.11 0.67 -9.47
CA ALA A 43 -10.88 1.78 -10.01
C ALA A 43 -11.64 2.53 -8.90
N THR A 44 -12.15 1.82 -7.90
CA THR A 44 -12.83 2.38 -6.73
C THR A 44 -11.93 3.29 -5.90
N VAL A 45 -10.73 2.82 -5.51
CA VAL A 45 -9.78 3.63 -4.73
C VAL A 45 -9.33 4.86 -5.53
N LYS A 46 -9.05 4.69 -6.83
CA LYS A 46 -8.71 5.83 -7.72
C LYS A 46 -9.84 6.86 -7.80
N LYS A 47 -11.10 6.41 -7.97
CA LYS A 47 -12.29 7.28 -7.99
C LYS A 47 -12.46 8.03 -6.67
N LEU A 48 -12.31 7.34 -5.53
CA LEU A 48 -12.42 7.94 -4.20
C LEU A 48 -11.31 8.97 -3.95
N LYS A 49 -10.05 8.68 -4.31
CA LYS A 49 -8.94 9.65 -4.21
C LYS A 49 -9.18 10.88 -5.08
N LYS A 50 -9.63 10.71 -6.33
CA LYS A 50 -10.00 11.84 -7.20
C LYS A 50 -11.14 12.66 -6.61
N LYS A 51 -12.18 12.02 -6.06
CA LYS A 51 -13.29 12.69 -5.37
C LYS A 51 -12.78 13.49 -4.16
N PHE A 52 -11.93 12.88 -3.34
CA PHE A 52 -11.34 13.53 -2.16
C PHE A 52 -10.59 14.80 -2.53
N ILE A 53 -9.70 14.73 -3.53
CA ILE A 53 -8.94 15.90 -4.01
C ILE A 53 -9.89 16.99 -4.55
N ARG A 54 -10.91 16.60 -5.31
CA ARG A 54 -11.90 17.55 -5.85
C ARG A 54 -12.65 18.28 -4.74
N LEU A 55 -13.12 17.55 -3.72
CA LEU A 55 -13.84 18.14 -2.60
C LEU A 55 -12.93 19.05 -1.75
N GLN A 56 -11.69 18.64 -1.50
CA GLN A 56 -10.69 19.46 -0.79
C GLN A 56 -10.43 20.79 -1.53
N LYS A 57 -10.28 20.75 -2.87
CA LYS A 57 -10.15 21.96 -3.68
C LYS A 57 -11.41 22.84 -3.62
N GLN A 58 -12.59 22.22 -3.63
CA GLN A 58 -13.87 22.96 -3.57
C GLN A 58 -14.05 23.67 -2.22
N VAL A 59 -13.76 22.99 -1.10
CA VAL A 59 -13.88 23.60 0.23
C VAL A 59 -12.82 24.68 0.44
N SER A 60 -11.58 24.47 -0.02
CA SER A 60 -10.50 25.47 0.05
C SER A 60 -10.87 26.76 -0.69
N ARG A 61 -11.35 26.66 -1.93
CA ARG A 61 -11.83 27.83 -2.68
C ARG A 61 -12.95 28.57 -1.94
N LYS A 62 -13.88 27.83 -1.34
CA LYS A 62 -14.95 28.44 -0.55
C LYS A 62 -14.42 29.09 0.73
N TYR A 63 -13.41 28.53 1.37
CA TYR A 63 -12.76 29.18 2.50
C TYR A 63 -12.16 30.51 2.10
N GLU A 64 -11.42 30.57 0.99
CA GLU A 64 -10.88 31.85 0.50
C GLU A 64 -11.98 32.87 0.19
N ILE A 65 -13.04 32.46 -0.50
CA ILE A 65 -14.15 33.36 -0.87
C ILE A 65 -14.94 33.85 0.36
N ASN A 66 -15.06 33.03 1.41
CA ASN A 66 -15.84 33.37 2.61
C ASN A 66 -14.97 33.98 3.73
N LYS A 67 -13.71 34.32 3.44
CA LYS A 67 -12.91 35.16 4.33
C LYS A 67 -13.43 36.58 4.24
N ILE A 68 -13.82 37.12 5.39
CA ILE A 68 -14.11 38.54 5.55
C ILE A 68 -12.98 39.19 6.34
N GLU A 69 -12.66 40.42 5.97
CA GLU A 69 -11.75 41.24 6.75
C GLU A 69 -12.48 41.79 7.98
N VAL A 70 -11.80 41.75 9.12
CA VAL A 70 -12.29 42.25 10.40
C VAL A 70 -11.16 43.04 11.07
N LYS A 71 -11.47 44.17 11.68
CA LYS A 71 -10.48 44.93 12.45
C LYS A 71 -10.25 44.28 13.80
N GLY A 72 -8.98 44.06 14.13
CA GLY A 72 -8.53 43.69 15.47
C GLY A 72 -8.70 44.84 16.47
N LYS A 73 -8.62 44.53 17.77
CA LYS A 73 -8.73 45.53 18.84
C LYS A 73 -7.63 46.60 18.75
N ASP A 74 -6.48 46.23 18.20
CA ASP A 74 -5.29 47.08 18.05
C ASP A 74 -5.25 47.80 16.70
N GLY A 75 -6.33 47.75 15.91
CA GLY A 75 -6.43 48.39 14.60
C GLY A 75 -5.87 47.58 13.41
N GLU A 76 -5.27 46.42 13.68
CA GLU A 76 -4.74 45.52 12.66
C GLU A 76 -5.81 44.79 11.83
N ASN A 77 -5.52 44.56 10.55
CA ASN A 77 -6.41 43.81 9.66
C ASN A 77 -6.30 42.31 9.94
N ARG A 78 -7.41 41.69 10.31
CA ARG A 78 -7.53 40.24 10.54
C ARG A 78 -8.55 39.65 9.57
N TYR A 79 -8.50 38.34 9.35
CA TYR A 79 -9.50 37.64 8.54
C TYR A 79 -10.31 36.69 9.40
N LYS A 80 -11.63 36.75 9.24
CA LYS A 80 -12.57 35.80 9.84
C LYS A 80 -13.25 35.01 8.74
N LEU A 81 -13.29 33.69 8.91
CA LEU A 81 -14.05 32.83 8.02
C LEU A 81 -15.52 32.78 8.44
N ILE A 82 -16.42 33.05 7.50
CA ILE A 82 -17.85 32.78 7.69
C ILE A 82 -18.14 31.35 7.21
N LYS A 83 -18.42 30.44 8.14
CA LYS A 83 -18.85 29.08 7.80
C LYS A 83 -20.31 29.05 7.37
N THR A 84 -20.53 28.86 6.07
CA THR A 84 -21.84 28.60 5.48
C THR A 84 -22.23 27.12 5.61
N ASN A 85 -23.53 26.82 5.48
CA ASN A 85 -24.01 25.43 5.46
C ASN A 85 -23.42 24.61 4.31
N ASN A 86 -23.10 25.27 3.18
CA ASN A 86 -22.44 24.63 2.05
C ASN A 86 -21.02 24.18 2.37
N ILE A 87 -20.27 24.99 3.14
CA ILE A 87 -18.94 24.63 3.63
C ILE A 87 -19.04 23.42 4.58
N ARG A 88 -19.95 23.47 5.56
CA ARG A 88 -20.17 22.35 6.50
C ARG A 88 -20.51 21.06 5.76
N LYS A 89 -21.43 21.10 4.80
CA LYS A 89 -21.79 19.94 3.96
C LYS A 89 -20.57 19.36 3.24
N LEU A 90 -19.72 20.20 2.66
CA LEU A 90 -18.49 19.75 2.00
C LEU A 90 -17.50 19.13 2.99
N GLU A 91 -17.35 19.68 4.20
CA GLU A 91 -16.52 19.08 5.25
C GLU A 91 -17.01 17.67 5.63
N TYR A 92 -18.33 17.50 5.80
CA TYR A 92 -18.92 16.18 6.05
C TYR A 92 -18.66 15.21 4.90
N GLU A 93 -18.84 15.64 3.65
CA GLU A 93 -18.54 14.79 2.49
C GLU A 93 -17.05 14.40 2.40
N ILE A 94 -16.14 15.34 2.70
CA ILE A 94 -14.70 15.09 2.76
C ILE A 94 -14.40 14.02 3.82
N GLN A 95 -14.99 14.16 5.00
CA GLN A 95 -14.81 13.21 6.10
C GLN A 95 -15.31 11.82 5.70
N ALA A 96 -16.53 11.71 5.16
CA ALA A 96 -17.08 10.44 4.71
C ALA A 96 -16.22 9.75 3.64
N VAL A 97 -15.65 10.52 2.70
CA VAL A 97 -14.73 9.97 1.68
C VAL A 97 -13.40 9.53 2.30
N ARG A 98 -12.87 10.29 3.26
CA ARG A 98 -11.65 9.93 4.01
C ARG A 98 -11.87 8.64 4.79
N ASP A 99 -12.96 8.52 5.53
CA ASP A 99 -13.26 7.33 6.33
C ASP A 99 -13.40 6.10 5.44
N ARG A 100 -14.07 6.23 4.30
CA ARG A 100 -14.16 5.15 3.32
C ARG A 100 -12.79 4.74 2.76
N LEU A 101 -11.90 5.70 2.49
CA LEU A 101 -10.52 5.40 2.06
C LEU A 101 -9.73 4.70 3.16
N ASN A 102 -9.83 5.17 4.40
CA ASN A 102 -9.14 4.59 5.54
C ASN A 102 -9.62 3.16 5.82
N ASN A 103 -10.94 2.91 5.76
CA ASN A 103 -11.50 1.57 5.94
C ASN A 103 -11.00 0.56 4.91
N ILE A 104 -10.75 1.01 3.68
CA ILE A 104 -10.15 0.14 2.65
C ILE A 104 -8.70 -0.18 3.03
N ILE A 105 -7.93 0.81 3.47
CA ILE A 105 -6.51 0.65 3.85
C ILE A 105 -6.37 -0.22 5.11
N THR A 106 -7.12 0.04 6.17
CA THR A 106 -7.05 -0.75 7.41
C THR A 106 -7.44 -2.21 7.15
N LYS A 107 -8.42 -2.45 6.29
CA LYS A 107 -8.78 -3.80 5.87
C LYS A 107 -7.63 -4.49 5.12
N GLU A 108 -6.86 -3.78 4.30
CA GLU A 108 -5.63 -4.31 3.68
C GLU A 108 -4.58 -4.67 4.72
N ASP A 109 -4.30 -3.78 5.68
CA ASP A 109 -3.29 -4.03 6.70
C ASP A 109 -3.63 -5.28 7.55
N ILE A 110 -4.93 -5.53 7.80
CA ILE A 110 -5.40 -6.76 8.44
C ILE A 110 -5.13 -7.99 7.55
N TYR A 111 -5.37 -7.92 6.24
CA TYR A 111 -5.05 -9.04 5.32
C TYR A 111 -3.55 -9.30 5.24
N VAL A 112 -2.73 -8.26 5.13
CA VAL A 112 -1.26 -8.40 5.12
C VAL A 112 -0.76 -8.96 6.44
N SER A 113 -1.28 -8.47 7.58
CA SER A 113 -0.98 -9.03 8.88
C SER A 113 -1.38 -10.51 8.97
N GLY A 114 -2.53 -10.90 8.42
CA GLY A 114 -2.95 -12.30 8.34
C GLY A 114 -2.00 -13.17 7.52
N ILE A 115 -1.53 -12.67 6.37
CA ILE A 115 -0.51 -13.31 5.54
C ILE A 115 0.81 -13.48 6.31
N MET A 116 1.25 -12.44 7.02
CA MET A 116 2.49 -12.44 7.81
C MET A 116 2.41 -13.33 9.07
N LYS A 117 1.21 -13.65 9.56
CA LYS A 117 1.00 -14.62 10.66
C LYS A 117 1.12 -16.07 10.20
N ASN A 118 0.95 -16.36 8.91
CA ASN A 118 1.13 -17.72 8.39
C ASN A 118 2.62 -18.04 8.26
N LYS A 119 3.11 -18.98 9.07
CA LYS A 119 4.54 -19.35 9.15
C LYS A 119 5.16 -19.74 7.81
N HIS A 120 4.42 -20.43 6.94
CA HIS A 120 4.92 -20.91 5.65
C HIS A 120 4.93 -19.77 4.63
N LEU A 121 3.84 -19.00 4.58
CA LEU A 121 3.67 -17.89 3.64
C LEU A 121 4.60 -16.71 3.97
N ALA A 122 4.71 -16.35 5.24
CA ALA A 122 5.56 -15.27 5.72
C ALA A 122 7.05 -15.56 5.46
N LYS A 123 7.48 -16.82 5.64
CA LYS A 123 8.86 -17.24 5.35
C LYS A 123 9.19 -17.04 3.88
N SER A 124 8.32 -17.49 2.97
CA SER A 124 8.52 -17.32 1.53
C SER A 124 8.51 -15.85 1.10
N ILE A 125 7.60 -15.03 1.63
CA ILE A 125 7.55 -13.58 1.36
C ILE A 125 8.84 -12.90 1.79
N ALA A 126 9.31 -13.18 3.01
CA ALA A 126 10.53 -12.59 3.54
C ALA A 126 11.76 -12.98 2.70
N GLN A 127 11.84 -14.25 2.28
CA GLN A 127 12.91 -14.73 1.40
C GLN A 127 12.90 -14.02 0.05
N GLN A 128 11.72 -13.85 -0.56
CA GLN A 128 11.58 -13.16 -1.85
C GLN A 128 11.94 -11.68 -1.75
N ILE A 129 11.46 -10.96 -0.72
CA ILE A 129 11.80 -9.55 -0.47
C ILE A 129 13.31 -9.40 -0.28
N PHE A 130 13.93 -10.29 0.48
CA PHE A 130 15.37 -10.25 0.70
C PHE A 130 16.18 -10.56 -0.58
N TYR A 131 15.69 -11.47 -1.42
CA TYR A 131 16.27 -11.75 -2.73
C TYR A 131 16.20 -10.52 -3.65
N GLU A 132 15.03 -9.88 -3.76
CA GLU A 132 14.83 -8.67 -4.56
C GLU A 132 15.68 -7.49 -4.05
N PHE A 133 15.78 -7.34 -2.72
CA PHE A 133 16.68 -6.37 -2.10
C PHE A 133 18.14 -6.62 -2.49
N ARG A 134 18.62 -7.87 -2.39
CA ARG A 134 19.97 -8.24 -2.85
C ARG A 134 20.16 -8.04 -4.35
N ARG A 135 19.12 -8.22 -5.17
CA ARG A 135 19.16 -7.99 -6.62
C ARG A 135 19.33 -6.50 -6.94
N ILE A 136 18.59 -5.63 -6.26
CA ILE A 136 18.69 -4.17 -6.42
C ILE A 136 20.03 -3.64 -5.91
N LEU A 137 20.50 -4.16 -4.77
CA LEU A 137 21.80 -3.79 -4.21
C LEU A 137 22.98 -4.39 -4.98
N ARG A 138 22.73 -5.37 -5.86
CA ARG A 138 23.79 -5.91 -6.71
C ARG A 138 24.23 -4.76 -7.63
N PRO A 139 25.51 -4.34 -7.59
CA PRO A 139 25.98 -3.34 -8.53
C PRO A 139 25.66 -3.83 -9.93
N ILE A 140 25.01 -2.98 -10.73
CA ILE A 140 24.86 -3.20 -12.17
C ILE A 140 26.30 -3.29 -12.67
N LYS A 141 26.79 -4.51 -12.95
CA LYS A 141 28.10 -4.68 -13.56
C LYS A 141 28.06 -3.84 -14.84
N PRO A 142 28.90 -2.80 -15.00
CA PRO A 142 29.01 -2.13 -16.27
C PRO A 142 29.52 -3.19 -17.26
N ASN A 143 28.62 -3.58 -18.17
CA ASN A 143 28.87 -4.28 -19.42
C ASN A 143 29.78 -5.51 -19.38
N GLY A 144 29.14 -6.68 -19.56
CA GLY A 144 29.64 -7.66 -20.54
C GLY A 144 30.94 -8.39 -20.25
N ILE A 145 31.08 -9.02 -19.09
CA ILE A 145 32.05 -10.12 -18.94
C ILE A 145 31.32 -11.36 -18.42
N THR A 146 31.18 -12.33 -19.32
CA THR A 146 30.81 -13.71 -19.05
C THR A 146 31.80 -14.34 -18.08
N LEU A 147 31.31 -15.16 -17.16
CA LEU A 147 32.14 -16.14 -16.46
C LEU A 147 31.53 -17.50 -16.72
N ASN A 148 32.40 -18.40 -17.21
CA ASN A 148 32.16 -19.82 -17.43
C ASN A 148 31.69 -20.53 -16.16
#